data_AF-A0A940FLS1-F1
#
_entry.id   AF-A0A940FLS1-F1
#
_cell.length_a   1.000
_cell.length_b   1.000
_cell.length_c   1.000
_cell.angle_alpha   90.00
_cell.angle_beta   90.00
_cell.angle_gamma   90.00
#
_symmetry.space_group_name_H-M   'P 1'
#
loop_
_entity.id
_entity.type
_entity.pdbx_description
1 polymer ?
#
loop_
_entity_poly.entity_id
_entity_poly.type
_entity_poly.pdbx_seq_one_letter_code
_entity_poly.pdbx_strand_id
1 'polypeptide(L)'
;QVLKTEESQSGIFKNDGKGNFRFEPFPLMAQLSTVNAIYIDDINGDKNKDVIMAGNFYGLKPQGGRFDASYGTTLLSDGRSGFTYIPPSESGFFVNGEVRDIKPLGKSLLLVG
;
A
#
# COMPACT_ATOMS: atom_id res chain seq x y z
N GLN A 1 7.92 -24.69 -19.90
CA GLN A 1 7.09 -23.51 -20.22
C GLN A 1 7.81 -22.29 -19.66
N VAL A 2 8.11 -21.29 -20.48
CA VAL A 2 8.74 -20.04 -20.02
C VAL A 2 7.62 -19.05 -19.72
N LEU A 3 7.52 -18.57 -18.48
CA LEU A 3 6.55 -17.56 -18.08
C LEU A 3 7.18 -16.18 -18.28
N LYS A 4 6.44 -15.24 -18.87
CA LYS A 4 6.87 -13.85 -19.08
C LYS A 4 6.19 -12.96 -18.05
N THR A 5 6.96 -12.05 -17.45
CA THR A 5 6.44 -10.94 -16.63
C THR A 5 6.19 -9.75 -17.54
N GLU A 6 4.98 -9.21 -17.53
CA GLU A 6 4.61 -7.99 -18.27
C GLU A 6 4.55 -6.76 -17.35
N GLU A 7 4.32 -6.96 -16.05
CA GLU A 7 4.11 -5.87 -15.08
C GLU A 7 4.81 -6.17 -13.75
N SER A 8 5.44 -5.16 -13.15
CA SER A 8 6.15 -5.27 -11.87
C SER A 8 5.75 -4.16 -10.89
N GLN A 9 4.90 -3.23 -11.30
CA GLN A 9 4.33 -2.20 -10.44
C GLN A 9 3.20 -2.79 -9.59
N SER A 10 3.11 -2.30 -8.35
CA SER A 10 1.91 -2.49 -7.52
C SER A 10 0.78 -1.61 -8.06
N GLY A 11 -0.44 -2.14 -8.11
CA GLY A 11 -1.60 -1.43 -8.63
C GLY A 11 -2.89 -2.21 -8.44
N ILE A 12 -3.97 -1.70 -9.03
CA ILE A 12 -5.27 -2.37 -9.03
C ILE A 12 -5.63 -2.88 -10.42
N PHE A 13 -6.36 -3.99 -10.46
CA PHE A 13 -7.06 -4.43 -11.66
C PHE A 13 -8.52 -4.01 -11.56
N LYS A 14 -8.93 -3.07 -12.41
CA LYS A 14 -10.30 -2.57 -12.45
C LYS A 14 -11.14 -3.42 -13.41
N ASN A 15 -12.20 -4.01 -12.87
CA ASN A 15 -13.20 -4.72 -13.65
C ASN A 15 -14.24 -3.74 -14.22
N ASP A 16 -14.54 -3.83 -15.52
CA ASP A 16 -15.57 -3.05 -16.18
C ASP A 16 -17.00 -3.60 -16.02
N GLY A 17 -17.16 -4.70 -15.27
CA GLY A 17 -18.42 -5.42 -15.08
C GLY A 17 -18.78 -6.37 -16.22
N LYS A 18 -17.99 -6.40 -17.29
CA LYS A 18 -18.16 -7.27 -18.46
C LYS A 18 -17.08 -8.35 -18.54
N GLY A 19 -16.23 -8.45 -17.51
CA GLY A 19 -15.14 -9.42 -17.44
C GLY A 19 -13.83 -8.90 -18.01
N ASN A 20 -13.75 -7.64 -18.44
CA ASN A 20 -12.48 -7.02 -18.82
C ASN A 20 -11.83 -6.38 -17.61
N PHE A 21 -10.52 -6.59 -17.47
CA PHE A 21 -9.71 -6.00 -16.41
C PHE A 21 -8.70 -5.04 -17.02
N ARG A 22 -8.62 -3.84 -16.46
CA ARG A 22 -7.57 -2.87 -16.77
C ARG A 22 -6.66 -2.69 -15.58
N PHE A 23 -5.35 -2.88 -15.78
CA PHE A 23 -4.35 -2.57 -14.76
C PHE A 23 -4.16 -1.06 -14.64
N GLU A 24 -4.14 -0.56 -13.41
CA GLU A 24 -3.84 0.83 -13.08
C GLU A 24 -2.79 0.86 -11.95
N PRO A 25 -1.57 1.39 -12.21
CA PRO A 25 -0.49 1.38 -11.24
C PRO A 25 -0.76 2.41 -10.12
N PHE A 26 -0.30 2.09 -8.91
CA PHE A 26 -0.27 3.06 -7.82
C PHE A 26 0.80 4.16 -8.05
N PRO A 27 0.69 5.31 -7.36
CA PRO A 27 1.67 6.38 -7.44
C PRO A 27 3.11 5.91 -7.16
N LEU A 28 4.10 6.64 -7.67
CA LEU A 28 5.53 6.31 -7.50
C LEU A 28 5.90 6.03 -6.04
N MET A 29 5.35 6.79 -5.09
CA MET A 29 5.63 6.63 -3.66
C MET A 29 5.24 5.24 -3.13
N ALA A 30 4.23 4.60 -3.72
CA ALA A 30 3.81 3.24 -3.36
C ALA A 30 4.71 2.14 -3.96
N GLN A 31 5.63 2.48 -4.86
CA GLN A 31 6.54 1.53 -5.51
C GLN A 31 7.91 1.46 -4.83
N LEU A 32 8.16 2.30 -3.82
CA LEU A 32 9.48 2.47 -3.20
C LEU A 32 9.88 1.33 -2.24
N SER A 33 8.92 0.50 -1.84
CA SER A 33 9.14 -0.62 -0.92
C SER A 33 8.36 -1.85 -1.38
N THR A 34 8.80 -3.01 -0.90
CA THR A 34 8.02 -4.24 -0.97
C THR A 34 6.69 -4.08 -0.24
N VAL A 35 5.65 -4.75 -0.76
CA VAL A 35 4.31 -4.84 -0.17
C VAL A 35 4.10 -6.28 0.28
N ASN A 36 3.91 -6.49 1.59
CA ASN A 36 3.65 -7.81 2.17
C ASN A 36 2.23 -7.90 2.75
N ALA A 37 1.65 -6.77 3.13
CA ALA A 37 0.32 -6.67 3.71
C ALA A 37 -0.44 -5.50 3.07
N ILE A 38 -1.72 -5.73 2.81
CA ILE A 38 -2.65 -4.75 2.25
C ILE A 38 -3.92 -4.77 3.09
N TYR A 39 -4.33 -3.59 3.56
CA TYR A 39 -5.60 -3.37 4.23
C TYR A 39 -6.43 -2.37 3.43
N ILE A 40 -7.72 -2.65 3.25
CA ILE A 40 -8.62 -1.84 2.41
C ILE A 40 -9.82 -1.42 3.25
N ASP A 41 -10.02 -0.12 3.42
CA ASP A 41 -11.18 0.42 4.12
C ASP A 41 -11.46 1.88 3.74
N ASP A 42 -12.56 2.44 4.23
CA ASP A 42 -12.87 3.88 4.14
C ASP A 42 -12.15 4.62 5.27
N ILE A 43 -10.96 5.16 4.98
CA ILE A 43 -10.05 5.73 5.99
C ILE A 43 -10.42 7.19 6.26
N ASN A 44 -10.78 7.93 5.22
CA ASN A 44 -11.11 9.35 5.31
C ASN A 44 -12.62 9.64 5.51
N GLY A 45 -13.47 8.61 5.46
CA GLY A 45 -14.92 8.73 5.65
C GLY A 45 -15.68 9.23 4.43
N ASP A 46 -15.07 9.20 3.24
CA ASP A 46 -15.67 9.67 1.99
C ASP A 46 -16.50 8.59 1.25
N LYS A 47 -16.58 7.38 1.84
CA LYS A 47 -17.25 6.18 1.31
C LYS A 47 -16.53 5.49 0.15
N ASN A 48 -15.34 5.93 -0.22
CA ASN A 48 -14.46 5.22 -1.13
C ASN A 48 -13.60 4.22 -0.35
N LYS A 49 -13.11 3.20 -1.05
CA LYS A 49 -12.16 2.25 -0.48
C LYS A 49 -10.74 2.74 -0.71
N ASP A 50 -10.10 3.10 0.37
CA ASP A 50 -8.70 3.49 0.47
C ASP A 50 -7.84 2.26 0.74
N VAL A 51 -6.53 2.41 0.59
CA VAL A 51 -5.57 1.31 0.74
C VAL A 51 -4.47 1.71 1.72
N ILE A 52 -4.23 0.87 2.70
CA ILE A 52 -3.00 0.87 3.50
C ILE A 52 -2.16 -0.31 3.05
N MET A 53 -0.91 -0.03 2.66
CA MET A 53 0.06 -1.05 2.31
C MET A 53 1.25 -0.95 3.26
N ALA A 54 1.78 -2.11 3.65
CA ALA A 54 3.05 -2.18 4.32
C ALA A 54 3.80 -3.44 3.91
N GLY A 55 5.12 -3.39 3.93
CA GLY A 55 5.92 -4.55 3.61
C GLY A 55 7.40 -4.30 3.77
N ASN A 56 7.75 -3.37 4.66
CA ASN A 56 9.12 -2.95 4.91
C ASN A 56 10.05 -4.16 4.99
N PHE A 57 11.14 -4.11 4.23
CA PHE A 57 12.21 -5.09 4.28
C PHE A 57 13.47 -4.40 4.83
N TYR A 58 13.92 -4.82 6.01
CA TYR A 58 15.01 -4.16 6.74
C TYR A 58 16.40 -4.61 6.28
N GLY A 59 16.51 -5.28 5.13
CA GLY A 59 17.75 -5.85 4.59
C GLY A 59 18.69 -4.87 3.89
N LEU A 60 18.86 -3.63 4.39
CA LEU A 60 19.90 -2.71 3.90
C LEU A 60 21.03 -2.58 4.93
N LYS A 61 22.27 -2.79 4.46
CA LYS A 61 23.48 -2.79 5.30
C LYS A 61 23.64 -1.45 6.05
N PRO A 62 24.05 -1.46 7.33
CA PRO A 62 24.06 -0.29 8.21
C PRO A 62 25.08 0.82 7.88
N GLN A 63 25.88 0.70 6.81
CA GLN A 63 26.99 1.62 6.53
C GLN A 63 26.59 2.97 5.89
N GLY A 64 25.29 3.22 5.66
CA GLY A 64 24.80 4.41 4.94
C GLY A 64 23.89 5.37 5.74
N GLY A 65 23.78 5.23 7.06
CA GLY A 65 22.79 5.96 7.85
C GLY A 65 21.43 5.25 7.89
N ARG A 66 20.66 5.47 8.98
CA ARG A 66 19.38 4.81 9.20
C ARG A 66 18.36 5.26 8.15
N PHE A 67 17.99 4.37 7.23
CA PHE A 67 16.77 4.53 6.44
C PHE A 67 15.61 3.90 7.21
N ASP A 68 15.10 4.65 8.20
CA ASP A 68 13.85 4.35 8.91
C ASP A 68 12.61 4.53 7.97
N ALA A 69 12.77 4.49 6.64
CA ALA A 69 12.00 5.28 5.69
C ALA A 69 10.93 4.52 4.88
N SER A 70 10.30 3.52 5.47
CA SER A 70 9.01 3.06 4.96
C SER A 70 8.11 2.85 6.17
N TYR A 71 7.22 3.80 6.45
CA TYR A 71 6.41 3.78 7.66
C TYR A 71 5.02 3.17 7.41
N GLY A 72 4.90 2.39 6.33
CA GLY A 72 3.63 2.12 5.69
C GLY A 72 3.26 3.20 4.66
N THR A 73 2.40 2.82 3.72
CA THR A 73 1.90 3.66 2.63
C THR A 73 0.39 3.75 2.77
N THR A 74 -0.15 4.96 2.91
CA THR A 74 -1.58 5.21 2.85
C THR A 74 -1.93 5.83 1.51
N LEU A 75 -2.91 5.26 0.83
CA LEU A 75 -3.42 5.71 -0.46
C LEU A 75 -4.91 6.03 -0.33
N LEU A 76 -5.27 7.31 -0.47
CA LEU A 76 -6.68 7.71 -0.54
C LEU A 76 -7.20 7.61 -1.97
N SER A 77 -8.38 7.03 -2.12
CA SER A 77 -9.04 6.82 -3.39
C SER A 77 -9.89 8.04 -3.77
N ASP A 78 -9.93 8.36 -5.06
CA ASP A 78 -10.86 9.35 -5.62
C ASP A 78 -12.24 8.75 -5.99
N GLY A 79 -12.47 7.48 -5.65
CA GLY A 79 -13.69 6.72 -5.98
C GLY A 79 -13.77 6.24 -7.43
N ARG A 80 -12.78 6.55 -8.26
CA ARG A 80 -12.69 6.07 -9.65
C ARG A 80 -11.53 5.11 -9.79
N SER A 81 -10.32 5.63 -9.72
CA SER A 81 -9.09 4.86 -9.86
C SER A 81 -7.82 5.67 -9.56
N GLY A 82 -7.96 6.97 -9.30
CA GLY A 82 -6.88 7.78 -8.79
C GLY A 82 -6.63 7.42 -7.33
N PHE A 83 -5.36 7.21 -7.00
CA PHE A 83 -4.90 7.09 -5.63
C PHE A 83 -3.93 8.22 -5.33
N THR A 84 -4.11 8.86 -4.19
CA THR A 84 -3.20 9.88 -3.69
C THR A 84 -2.43 9.33 -2.51
N TYR A 85 -1.11 9.36 -2.60
CA TYR A 85 -0.25 9.03 -1.47
C TYR A 85 -0.37 10.07 -0.37
N ILE A 86 -0.64 9.61 0.85
CA ILE A 86 -0.66 10.43 2.04
C ILE A 86 0.55 10.08 2.92
N PRO A 87 1.36 11.07 3.31
CA PRO A 87 2.51 10.82 4.16
C PRO A 87 2.07 10.36 5.57
N PRO A 88 2.88 9.56 6.27
CA PRO A 88 2.60 9.08 7.63
C PRO A 88 2.25 10.17 8.64
N SER A 89 2.83 11.36 8.48
CA SER A 89 2.56 12.54 9.31
C SER A 89 1.13 13.05 9.20
N GLU A 90 0.45 12.78 8.08
CA GLU A 90 -0.93 13.17 7.82
C GLU A 90 -1.90 11.99 7.98
N SER A 91 -1.50 10.77 7.58
CA SER A 91 -2.38 9.60 7.65
C SER A 91 -2.56 9.07 9.08
N GLY A 92 -1.65 9.39 10.00
CA GLY A 92 -1.63 8.81 11.34
C GLY A 92 -1.25 7.34 11.37
N PHE A 93 -0.94 6.73 10.22
CA PHE A 93 -0.44 5.36 10.11
C PHE A 93 1.08 5.39 10.07
N PHE A 94 1.69 4.89 11.13
CA PHE A 94 3.13 4.85 11.29
C PHE A 94 3.54 3.47 11.80
N VAL A 95 4.29 2.74 10.99
CA VAL A 95 4.82 1.43 11.37
C VAL A 95 6.34 1.45 11.36
N ASN A 96 6.93 1.04 12.47
CA ASN A 96 8.36 0.77 12.56
C ASN A 96 8.57 -0.73 12.70
N GLY A 97 9.37 -1.31 11.80
CA GLY A 97 9.68 -2.74 11.74
C GLY A 97 9.23 -3.39 10.43
N GLU A 98 9.65 -4.64 10.25
CA GLU A 98 9.18 -5.49 9.15
C GLU A 98 7.69 -5.79 9.34
N VAL A 99 6.92 -5.65 8.26
CA VAL A 99 5.49 -5.95 8.26
C VAL A 99 5.22 -7.14 7.37
N ARG A 100 4.47 -8.09 7.91
CA ARG A 100 4.00 -9.31 7.25
C ARG A 100 2.48 -9.39 7.22
N ASP A 101 1.78 -8.71 8.13
CA ASP A 101 0.32 -8.72 8.20
C ASP A 101 -0.24 -7.41 8.77
N ILE A 102 -1.44 -7.04 8.34
CA ILE A 102 -2.22 -5.91 8.89
C ILE A 102 -3.63 -6.44 9.17
N LYS A 103 -4.06 -6.36 10.44
CA LYS A 103 -5.40 -6.78 10.85
C LYS A 103 -6.15 -5.66 11.56
N PRO A 104 -7.45 -5.47 11.29
CA PRO A 104 -8.25 -4.53 12.05
C PRO A 104 -8.51 -5.04 13.48
N LEU A 105 -8.34 -4.14 14.46
CA LEU A 105 -8.74 -4.30 15.86
C LEU A 105 -9.84 -3.28 16.18
N GLY A 106 -11.00 -3.44 15.55
CA GLY A 106 -12.10 -2.47 15.61
C GLY A 106 -12.03 -1.46 14.46
N LYS A 107 -12.65 -0.28 14.64
CA LYS A 107 -12.86 0.69 13.54
C LYS A 107 -11.67 1.59 13.23
N SER A 108 -10.76 1.80 14.18
CA SER A 108 -9.70 2.82 14.05
C SER A 108 -8.33 2.32 14.45
N LEU A 109 -8.20 1.03 14.77
CA LEU A 109 -6.95 0.44 15.22
C LEU A 109 -6.59 -0.70 14.28
N LEU A 110 -5.34 -0.72 13.84
CA LEU A 110 -4.76 -1.79 13.05
C LEU A 110 -3.65 -2.46 13.88
N LEU A 111 -3.72 -3.77 14.03
CA LEU A 111 -2.61 -4.60 14.47
C LEU A 111 -1.70 -4.83 13.28
N VAL A 112 -0.43 -4.49 13.43
CA VAL A 112 0.59 -4.71 12.40
C VAL A 112 1.66 -5.63 12.98
N GLY A 113 1.99 -6.71 12.27
CA GLY A 113 2.96 -7.71 12.71
C GLY A 113 3.67 -8.40 11.56
#